data_AF-A0A094CGV8-F1
#
_entry.id   AF-A0A094CGV8-F1
#
_cell.length_a   1.000
_cell.length_b   1.000
_cell.length_c   1.000
_cell.angle_alpha   90.00
_cell.angle_beta   90.00
_cell.angle_gamma   90.00
#
_symmetry.space_group_name_H-M   'P 1'
#
loop_
_entity.id
_entity.type
_entity.pdbx_description
1 polymer ?
#
loop_
_entity_poly.entity_id
_entity_poly.type
_entity_poly.pdbx_seq_one_letter_code
_entity_poly.pdbx_strand_id
1 'polypeptide(L)'
;MNSKAKVKAVSDPPIPPADHRQLAIDQELFTTSIYSPGSPLFLPNGTRIFNRLTSFLKAQYVQFGFQEVISPTIYKKSLWEKSGHWENYAEDMFSVTGRGASGEADGKQVGQDEEFGLKPMNCPGHCILFASKQRSFRDMPIRFSDFSPLHRNEISGALSGLTRVRRFHQDDGHIFCRPSQVAEEISKTLDFVQMAYETFKLGPYRLALSTQPKEHYIGTAEEWDGAESALREALDASGQVWSVNEGDGAFYGPKIDIILKDSDGKEHQTATIQLDFQLPKRFELQYTAPAPELEQKGLTTTDPELLAVSGPVRPVMIHRAVLGSVERFMALLIEHYNGRWPFWLNTKQVMVITVNDDPSVVAFASDAVNEIQGMPKSGTKAQARGLHSPVFGVDLDTTPRSVKKKISEAMRKHYGIIAVVGKSNVEGGRHITVDFRGVSGSQKVIKQELLDAIKGENSAGPSGSSVADNSGPSSSSSSPEADADPSEFSEGELKQVNVTPGQLRNILIKLEQAYQ
;
A
#
# COMPACT_ATOMS: atom_id res chain seq x y z
N MET A 1 -32.10 27.55 54.66
CA MET A 1 -31.94 26.38 53.76
C MET A 1 -32.02 26.89 52.33
N ASN A 2 -30.89 26.96 51.62
CA ASN A 2 -30.88 27.31 50.19
C ASN A 2 -29.78 26.48 49.53
N SER A 3 -30.12 25.27 49.08
CA SER A 3 -29.21 24.40 48.33
C SER A 3 -29.25 24.81 46.86
N LYS A 4 -28.17 25.43 46.36
CA LYS A 4 -27.94 25.58 44.92
C LYS A 4 -27.66 24.19 44.34
N ALA A 5 -28.56 23.71 43.48
CA ALA A 5 -28.34 22.51 42.67
C ALA A 5 -27.20 22.78 41.67
N LYS A 6 -26.17 21.94 41.67
CA LYS A 6 -25.11 21.92 40.65
C LYS A 6 -25.71 21.35 39.36
N VAL A 7 -25.71 22.15 38.30
CA VAL A 7 -26.00 21.69 36.93
C VAL A 7 -24.87 20.78 36.47
N LYS A 8 -25.20 19.54 36.08
CA LYS A 8 -24.26 18.60 35.45
C LYS A 8 -23.83 19.17 34.09
N ALA A 9 -22.52 19.21 33.85
CA ALA A 9 -21.96 19.53 32.54
C ALA A 9 -22.50 18.53 31.51
N VAL A 10 -22.97 19.06 30.38
CA VAL A 10 -23.37 18.27 29.20
C VAL A 10 -22.10 17.64 28.65
N SER A 11 -22.08 16.31 28.51
CA SER A 11 -20.99 15.60 27.84
C SER A 11 -20.85 16.12 26.42
N ASP A 12 -19.63 16.41 25.99
CA ASP A 12 -19.35 16.80 24.61
C ASP A 12 -19.97 15.79 23.63
N PRO A 13 -20.52 16.25 22.49
CA PRO A 13 -21.07 15.36 21.48
C PRO A 13 -19.99 14.36 21.03
N PRO A 14 -20.37 13.10 20.73
CA PRO A 14 -19.41 12.10 20.26
C PRO A 14 -18.70 12.61 19.00
N ILE A 15 -17.38 12.48 18.98
CA ILE A 15 -16.56 12.86 17.83
C ILE A 15 -17.01 11.99 16.65
N PRO A 16 -17.43 12.59 15.51
CA PRO A 16 -17.85 11.82 14.36
C PRO A 16 -16.69 10.93 13.87
N PRO A 17 -16.98 9.73 13.36
CA PRO A 17 -15.96 8.84 12.80
C PRO A 17 -15.15 9.53 11.70
N ALA A 18 -13.89 9.14 11.57
CA ALA A 18 -13.00 9.68 10.55
C ALA A 18 -13.56 9.39 9.15
N ASP A 19 -13.69 10.42 8.33
CA ASP A 19 -14.14 10.33 6.93
C ASP A 19 -12.98 10.68 5.99
N HIS A 20 -12.54 9.71 5.18
CA HIS A 20 -11.41 9.93 4.27
C HIS A 20 -11.65 11.07 3.28
N ARG A 21 -12.89 11.40 2.93
CA ARG A 21 -13.22 12.46 1.97
C ARG A 21 -12.89 13.83 2.55
N GLN A 22 -13.26 14.06 3.82
CA GLN A 22 -12.97 15.31 4.50
C GLN A 22 -11.48 15.43 4.81
N LEU A 23 -10.87 14.37 5.37
CA LEU A 23 -9.44 14.36 5.71
C LEU A 23 -8.56 14.52 4.47
N ALA A 24 -8.96 13.97 3.32
CA ALA A 24 -8.23 14.14 2.08
C ALA A 24 -8.24 15.58 1.56
N ILE A 25 -9.32 16.34 1.80
CA ILE A 25 -9.36 17.78 1.48
C ILE A 25 -8.40 18.53 2.42
N ASP A 26 -8.50 18.27 3.73
CA ASP A 26 -7.69 18.95 4.75
C ASP A 26 -6.17 18.74 4.56
N GLN A 27 -5.79 17.60 4.00
CA GLN A 27 -4.41 17.20 3.74
C GLN A 27 -3.98 17.33 2.28
N GLU A 28 -4.85 17.85 1.41
CA GLU A 28 -4.58 18.02 -0.02
C GLU A 28 -4.11 16.71 -0.70
N LEU A 29 -4.83 15.61 -0.45
CA LEU A 29 -4.47 14.28 -0.96
C LEU A 29 -5.00 14.03 -2.37
N PHE A 30 -6.28 14.30 -2.61
CA PHE A 30 -6.89 14.16 -3.92
C PHE A 30 -8.03 15.16 -4.13
N THR A 31 -8.43 15.32 -5.39
CA THR A 31 -9.63 16.06 -5.79
C THR A 31 -10.40 15.27 -6.85
N THR A 32 -11.61 15.71 -7.16
CA THR A 32 -12.48 15.10 -8.18
C THR A 32 -12.88 16.12 -9.22
N SER A 33 -13.21 15.67 -10.44
CA SER A 33 -13.64 16.54 -11.52
C SER A 33 -14.90 16.00 -12.19
N ILE A 34 -15.84 16.89 -12.51
CA ILE A 34 -17.03 16.54 -13.30
C ILE A 34 -16.67 16.02 -14.70
N TYR A 35 -15.48 16.34 -15.20
CA TYR A 35 -14.96 15.87 -16.48
C TYR A 35 -14.41 14.44 -16.42
N SER A 36 -14.23 13.88 -15.22
CA SER A 36 -13.86 12.47 -15.03
C SER A 36 -14.52 11.88 -13.77
N PRO A 37 -15.85 11.70 -13.77
CA PRO A 37 -16.58 11.19 -12.61
C PRO A 37 -16.07 9.80 -12.21
N GLY A 38 -15.83 9.59 -10.91
CA GLY A 38 -15.29 8.33 -10.40
C GLY A 38 -13.81 8.11 -10.70
N SER A 39 -13.07 9.10 -11.21
CA SER A 39 -11.62 9.03 -11.38
C SER A 39 -10.93 10.05 -10.48
N PRO A 40 -10.35 9.65 -9.34
CA PRO A 40 -9.69 10.58 -8.44
C PRO A 40 -8.44 11.19 -9.09
N LEU A 41 -8.25 12.50 -8.86
CA LEU A 41 -7.06 13.24 -9.24
C LEU A 41 -6.17 13.38 -8.01
N PHE A 42 -5.13 12.56 -7.92
CA PHE A 42 -4.18 12.62 -6.81
C PHE A 42 -3.34 13.89 -6.89
N LEU A 43 -3.36 14.66 -5.79
CA LEU A 43 -2.52 15.83 -5.58
C LEU A 43 -1.10 15.39 -5.16
N PRO A 44 -0.10 16.29 -5.05
CA PRO A 44 1.26 15.91 -4.71
C PRO A 44 1.39 15.08 -3.42
N ASN A 45 0.63 15.42 -2.37
CA ASN A 45 0.66 14.66 -1.12
C ASN A 45 0.07 13.26 -1.32
N GLY A 46 -1.13 13.14 -1.92
CA GLY A 46 -1.73 11.83 -2.17
C GLY A 46 -0.90 10.94 -3.10
N THR A 47 -0.27 11.53 -4.12
CA THR A 47 0.65 10.82 -5.03
C THR A 47 1.85 10.23 -4.29
N ARG A 48 2.39 10.94 -3.29
CA ARG A 48 3.49 10.40 -2.46
C ARG A 48 3.05 9.18 -1.67
N ILE A 49 1.84 9.20 -1.09
CA ILE A 49 1.29 8.05 -0.36
C ILE A 49 1.07 6.88 -1.31
N PHE A 50 0.40 7.12 -2.44
CA PHE A 50 0.18 6.11 -3.49
C PHE A 50 1.49 5.44 -3.93
N ASN A 51 2.53 6.24 -4.20
CA ASN A 51 3.83 5.74 -4.62
C ASN A 51 4.54 4.95 -3.51
N ARG A 52 4.38 5.34 -2.24
CA ARG A 52 4.93 4.61 -1.10
C ARG A 52 4.24 3.26 -0.89
N LEU A 53 2.92 3.20 -1.01
CA LEU A 53 2.16 1.94 -0.93
C LEU A 53 2.56 0.97 -2.04
N THR A 54 2.63 1.45 -3.28
CA THR A 54 3.06 0.63 -4.43
C THR A 54 4.54 0.23 -4.33
N SER A 55 5.43 1.13 -3.92
CA SER A 55 6.86 0.81 -3.74
C SER A 55 7.09 -0.19 -2.61
N PHE A 56 6.32 -0.08 -1.51
CA PHE A 56 6.35 -1.05 -0.42
C PHE A 56 6.04 -2.46 -0.94
N LEU A 57 4.91 -2.64 -1.65
CA LEU A 57 4.57 -3.95 -2.19
C LEU A 57 5.56 -4.47 -3.23
N LYS A 58 6.04 -3.60 -4.13
CA LYS A 58 7.08 -3.98 -5.11
C LYS A 58 8.35 -4.51 -4.44
N ALA A 59 8.74 -3.93 -3.30
CA ALA A 59 9.87 -4.46 -2.53
C ALA A 59 9.59 -5.87 -1.98
N GLN A 60 8.36 -6.14 -1.54
CA GLN A 60 7.97 -7.45 -1.02
C GLN A 60 7.82 -8.50 -2.13
N TYR A 61 7.46 -8.11 -3.35
CA TYR A 61 7.30 -9.03 -4.49
C TYR A 61 8.55 -9.88 -4.76
N VAL A 62 9.74 -9.34 -4.52
CA VAL A 62 10.99 -10.11 -4.64
C VAL A 62 11.03 -11.27 -3.65
N GLN A 63 10.62 -11.05 -2.40
CA GLN A 63 10.56 -12.08 -1.35
C GLN A 63 9.53 -13.17 -1.68
N PHE A 64 8.40 -12.80 -2.28
CA PHE A 64 7.33 -13.74 -2.67
C PHE A 64 7.50 -14.29 -4.09
N GLY A 65 8.61 -13.98 -4.77
CA GLY A 65 8.95 -14.53 -6.08
C GLY A 65 8.10 -14.04 -7.25
N PHE A 66 7.52 -12.85 -7.15
CA PHE A 66 6.74 -12.19 -8.21
C PHE A 66 7.65 -11.41 -9.17
N GLN A 67 7.28 -11.43 -10.45
CA GLN A 67 7.94 -10.65 -11.50
C GLN A 67 6.94 -9.61 -12.03
N GLU A 68 7.33 -8.34 -11.95
CA GLU A 68 6.47 -7.26 -12.45
C GLU A 68 6.42 -7.25 -13.98
N VAL A 69 5.22 -7.16 -14.53
CA VAL A 69 4.95 -7.06 -15.96
C VAL A 69 4.13 -5.79 -16.25
N ILE A 70 4.26 -5.27 -17.47
CA ILE A 70 3.44 -4.16 -17.96
C ILE A 70 2.60 -4.68 -19.12
N SER A 71 1.28 -4.67 -18.94
CA SER A 71 0.32 -5.14 -19.93
C SER A 71 -0.48 -3.98 -20.55
N PRO A 72 -0.90 -4.07 -21.83
CA PRO A 72 -1.78 -3.08 -22.46
C PRO A 72 -3.04 -2.74 -21.64
N THR A 73 -3.56 -1.53 -21.82
CA THR A 73 -4.81 -1.07 -21.17
C THR A 73 -6.05 -1.34 -22.02
N ILE A 74 -5.89 -1.39 -23.35
CA ILE A 74 -6.98 -1.68 -24.29
C ILE A 74 -6.68 -2.99 -25.03
N TYR A 75 -7.72 -3.80 -25.21
CA TYR A 75 -7.66 -5.03 -25.99
C TYR A 75 -8.90 -5.14 -26.88
N LYS A 76 -8.78 -5.86 -27.99
CA LYS A 76 -9.90 -6.14 -28.89
C LYS A 76 -10.99 -6.93 -28.17
N LYS A 77 -12.25 -6.72 -28.56
CA LYS A 77 -13.42 -7.46 -28.09
C LYS A 77 -13.23 -8.98 -28.09
N SER A 78 -12.61 -9.52 -29.13
CA SER A 78 -12.31 -10.95 -29.25
C SER A 78 -11.50 -11.54 -28.08
N LEU A 79 -10.63 -10.75 -27.42
CA LEU A 79 -9.94 -11.21 -26.22
C LEU A 79 -10.91 -11.38 -25.04
N TRP A 80 -11.84 -10.43 -24.88
CA TRP A 80 -12.80 -10.42 -23.78
C TRP A 80 -13.80 -11.57 -23.93
N GLU A 81 -14.28 -11.82 -25.16
CA GLU A 81 -15.09 -13.01 -25.50
C GLU A 81 -14.29 -14.30 -25.25
N LYS A 82 -13.05 -14.39 -25.74
CA LYS A 82 -12.19 -15.55 -25.47
C LYS A 82 -12.01 -15.78 -23.98
N SER A 83 -11.90 -14.75 -23.17
CA SER A 83 -11.76 -14.87 -21.72
C SER A 83 -13.07 -15.14 -20.97
N GLY A 84 -14.24 -14.93 -21.58
CA GLY A 84 -15.54 -14.99 -20.90
C GLY A 84 -15.95 -13.70 -20.19
N HIS A 85 -15.11 -12.65 -20.21
CA HIS A 85 -15.43 -11.37 -19.56
C HIS A 85 -16.49 -10.59 -20.33
N TRP A 86 -16.56 -10.74 -21.65
CA TRP A 86 -17.56 -10.00 -22.42
C TRP A 86 -18.99 -10.40 -22.02
N GLU A 87 -19.23 -11.71 -21.85
CA GLU A 87 -20.53 -12.24 -21.49
C GLU A 87 -20.95 -11.90 -20.06
N ASN A 88 -19.98 -11.71 -19.15
CA ASN A 88 -20.24 -11.51 -17.72
C ASN A 88 -20.04 -10.06 -17.23
N TYR A 89 -19.28 -9.23 -17.94
CA TYR A 89 -18.85 -7.90 -17.50
C TYR A 89 -19.05 -6.79 -18.55
N ALA A 90 -19.62 -7.06 -19.73
CA ALA A 90 -19.73 -6.05 -20.80
C ALA A 90 -20.44 -4.76 -20.35
N GLU A 91 -21.48 -4.84 -19.52
CA GLU A 91 -22.19 -3.66 -19.01
C GLU A 91 -21.31 -2.77 -18.11
N ASP A 92 -20.38 -3.41 -17.39
CA ASP A 92 -19.42 -2.77 -16.50
C ASP A 92 -18.08 -2.43 -17.20
N MET A 93 -17.97 -2.63 -18.52
CA MET A 93 -16.77 -2.31 -19.29
C MET A 93 -16.95 -1.03 -20.10
N PHE A 94 -15.91 -0.19 -20.11
CA PHE A 94 -15.85 0.91 -21.07
C PHE A 94 -15.41 0.38 -22.43
N SER A 95 -16.19 0.65 -23.46
CA SER A 95 -15.78 0.38 -24.83
C SER A 95 -15.00 1.54 -25.44
N VAL A 96 -14.13 1.23 -26.39
CA VAL A 96 -13.21 2.15 -27.06
C VAL A 96 -13.30 1.89 -28.56
N THR A 97 -13.72 2.89 -29.31
CA THR A 97 -13.82 2.83 -30.77
C THR A 97 -12.63 3.52 -31.43
N GLY A 98 -11.98 2.83 -32.37
CA GLY A 98 -10.87 3.37 -33.16
C GLY A 98 -11.35 4.37 -34.22
N ARG A 99 -10.46 5.27 -34.67
CA ARG A 99 -10.75 6.14 -35.81
C ARG A 99 -10.98 5.30 -37.08
N GLY A 100 -12.15 5.42 -37.69
CA GLY A 100 -12.54 4.68 -38.90
C GLY A 100 -13.23 3.34 -38.64
N ALA A 101 -13.39 2.92 -37.38
CA ALA A 101 -14.23 1.79 -37.00
C ALA A 101 -15.69 2.26 -36.91
N SER A 102 -16.37 2.37 -38.06
CA SER A 102 -17.81 2.67 -38.14
C SER A 102 -18.70 1.50 -37.73
N GLY A 103 -18.13 0.32 -37.43
CA GLY A 103 -18.89 -0.90 -37.14
C GLY A 103 -19.62 -1.49 -38.36
N GLU A 104 -19.59 -0.80 -39.50
CA GLU A 104 -20.21 -1.24 -40.75
C GLU A 104 -19.20 -1.12 -41.90
N ALA A 105 -18.70 -2.25 -42.38
CA ALA A 105 -18.14 -2.40 -43.73
C ALA A 105 -18.19 -3.88 -44.14
N ASP A 106 -18.98 -4.17 -45.19
CA ASP A 106 -19.08 -5.50 -45.80
C ASP A 106 -17.71 -5.95 -46.35
N GLY A 107 -17.28 -7.17 -45.99
CA GLY A 107 -16.21 -7.88 -46.71
C GLY A 107 -14.76 -7.75 -46.20
N LYS A 108 -14.50 -7.38 -44.95
CA LYS A 108 -13.13 -7.41 -44.38
C LYS A 108 -12.84 -8.61 -43.48
N GLN A 109 -11.56 -8.98 -43.36
CA GLN A 109 -11.08 -10.10 -42.55
C GLN A 109 -11.30 -9.87 -41.05
N VAL A 110 -11.70 -10.93 -40.34
CA VAL A 110 -11.81 -10.99 -38.86
C VAL A 110 -10.52 -10.44 -38.23
N GLY A 111 -10.65 -9.50 -37.30
CA GLY A 111 -9.52 -8.92 -36.57
C GLY A 111 -9.00 -7.57 -37.07
N GLN A 112 -9.51 -6.96 -38.15
CA GLN A 112 -9.03 -5.64 -38.59
C GLN A 112 -9.91 -4.46 -38.12
N ASP A 113 -11.23 -4.65 -37.99
CA ASP A 113 -12.18 -3.64 -37.54
C ASP A 113 -13.01 -4.19 -36.36
N GLU A 114 -12.43 -4.28 -35.16
CA GLU A 114 -13.12 -4.69 -33.93
C GLU A 114 -13.20 -3.53 -32.93
N GLU A 115 -14.29 -3.47 -32.17
CA GLU A 115 -14.38 -2.63 -30.98
C GLU A 115 -13.33 -3.07 -29.95
N PHE A 116 -12.75 -2.12 -29.23
CA PHE A 116 -11.84 -2.40 -28.13
C PHE A 116 -12.58 -2.23 -26.80
N GLY A 117 -12.16 -2.99 -25.80
CA GLY A 117 -12.55 -2.79 -24.41
C GLY A 117 -11.38 -2.23 -23.61
N LEU A 118 -11.66 -1.26 -22.74
CA LEU A 118 -10.74 -0.84 -21.69
C LEU A 118 -10.74 -1.90 -20.58
N LYS A 119 -9.56 -2.34 -20.15
CA LYS A 119 -9.47 -3.49 -19.25
C LYS A 119 -10.11 -3.25 -17.87
N PRO A 120 -11.01 -4.14 -17.40
CA PRO A 120 -11.51 -4.13 -16.02
C PRO A 120 -10.66 -4.98 -15.06
N MET A 121 -9.81 -5.86 -15.61
CA MET A 121 -8.91 -6.80 -14.91
C MET A 121 -7.69 -7.12 -15.79
N ASN A 122 -6.58 -7.56 -15.20
CA ASN A 122 -5.36 -7.89 -15.95
C ASN A 122 -5.26 -9.35 -16.43
N CYS A 123 -6.07 -10.26 -15.89
CA CYS A 123 -5.93 -11.71 -16.09
C CYS A 123 -5.78 -12.15 -17.56
N PRO A 124 -6.54 -11.65 -18.56
CA PRO A 124 -6.40 -12.11 -19.94
C PRO A 124 -5.05 -11.72 -20.54
N GLY A 125 -4.52 -10.55 -20.17
CA GLY A 125 -3.18 -10.12 -20.57
C GLY A 125 -2.09 -11.02 -20.01
N HIS A 126 -2.25 -11.49 -18.78
CA HIS A 126 -1.30 -12.40 -18.13
C HIS A 126 -1.35 -13.81 -18.73
N CYS A 127 -2.52 -14.28 -19.18
CA CYS A 127 -2.65 -15.50 -19.99
C CYS A 127 -1.84 -15.41 -21.29
N ILE A 128 -1.91 -14.27 -22.00
CA ILE A 128 -1.12 -14.04 -23.23
C ILE A 128 0.38 -14.08 -22.92
N LEU A 129 0.81 -13.45 -21.81
CA LEU A 129 2.21 -13.48 -21.38
C LEU A 129 2.68 -14.90 -21.03
N PHE A 130 1.85 -15.70 -20.36
CA PHE A 130 2.15 -17.11 -20.11
C PHE A 130 2.36 -17.86 -21.42
N ALA A 131 1.40 -17.75 -22.36
CA ALA A 131 1.39 -18.45 -23.64
C ALA A 131 2.49 -17.99 -24.62
N SER A 132 3.11 -16.84 -24.39
CA SER A 132 4.15 -16.29 -25.27
C SER A 132 5.43 -17.15 -25.37
N LYS A 133 5.61 -18.11 -24.46
CA LYS A 133 6.76 -19.02 -24.42
C LYS A 133 6.30 -20.44 -24.05
N GLN A 134 6.99 -21.44 -24.58
CA GLN A 134 6.84 -22.82 -24.09
C GLN A 134 7.28 -22.89 -22.62
N ARG A 135 6.51 -23.61 -21.80
CA ARG A 135 6.73 -23.74 -20.35
C ARG A 135 6.99 -25.19 -19.98
N SER A 136 7.89 -25.40 -19.03
CA SER A 136 8.12 -26.69 -18.38
C SER A 136 7.58 -26.69 -16.95
N PHE A 137 7.29 -27.87 -16.40
CA PHE A 137 6.98 -28.02 -14.98
C PHE A 137 8.06 -27.43 -14.06
N ARG A 138 9.31 -27.35 -14.54
CA ARG A 138 10.45 -26.73 -13.83
C ARG A 138 10.38 -25.22 -13.72
N ASP A 139 9.60 -24.57 -14.60
CA ASP A 139 9.39 -23.13 -14.55
C ASP A 139 8.32 -22.74 -13.52
N MET A 140 7.53 -23.72 -13.05
CA MET A 140 6.41 -23.49 -12.14
C MET A 140 6.86 -23.45 -10.67
N PRO A 141 6.32 -22.54 -9.86
CA PRO A 141 5.26 -21.57 -10.19
C PRO A 141 5.78 -20.29 -10.87
N ILE A 142 5.06 -19.81 -11.89
CA ILE A 142 5.29 -18.51 -12.52
C ILE A 142 4.36 -17.49 -11.87
N ARG A 143 4.91 -16.36 -11.39
CA ARG A 143 4.15 -15.32 -10.69
C ARG A 143 4.32 -13.97 -11.38
N PHE A 144 3.25 -13.44 -11.94
CA PHE A 144 3.23 -12.10 -12.50
C PHE A 144 2.55 -11.12 -11.56
N SER A 145 3.07 -9.90 -11.45
CA SER A 145 2.41 -8.79 -10.76
C SER A 145 2.25 -7.58 -11.70
N ASP A 146 1.16 -6.83 -11.54
CA ASP A 146 0.82 -5.71 -12.43
C ASP A 146 0.05 -4.62 -11.69
N PHE A 147 0.53 -3.37 -11.75
CA PHE A 147 -0.11 -2.19 -11.15
C PHE A 147 -0.80 -1.30 -12.20
N SER A 148 -1.10 -1.84 -13.38
CA SER A 148 -1.79 -1.10 -14.43
C SER A 148 -3.12 -0.50 -13.96
N PRO A 149 -3.51 0.68 -14.49
CA PRO A 149 -4.83 1.23 -14.23
C PRO A 149 -5.92 0.33 -14.83
N LEU A 150 -6.90 0.00 -14.00
CA LEU A 150 -8.11 -0.74 -14.35
C LEU A 150 -9.30 0.21 -14.40
N HIS A 151 -10.27 -0.11 -15.25
CA HIS A 151 -11.47 0.69 -15.41
C HIS A 151 -12.73 -0.17 -15.37
N ARG A 152 -13.68 0.22 -14.52
CA ARG A 152 -15.01 -0.40 -14.42
C ARG A 152 -16.06 0.69 -14.48
N ASN A 153 -17.10 0.48 -15.28
CA ASN A 153 -18.19 1.43 -15.49
C ASN A 153 -19.23 1.36 -14.36
N GLU A 154 -18.75 1.53 -13.13
CA GLU A 154 -19.57 1.52 -11.92
C GLU A 154 -20.72 2.52 -12.02
N ILE A 155 -21.91 2.10 -11.58
CA ILE A 155 -23.11 2.94 -11.52
C ILE A 155 -22.80 4.19 -10.69
N SER A 156 -23.14 5.38 -11.20
CA SER A 156 -22.75 6.66 -10.60
C SER A 156 -23.17 6.79 -9.13
N GLY A 157 -24.33 6.24 -8.74
CA GLY A 157 -24.82 6.27 -7.36
C GLY A 157 -24.05 5.37 -6.38
N ALA A 158 -23.22 4.45 -6.87
CA ALA A 158 -22.41 3.58 -6.04
C ALA A 158 -21.00 4.14 -5.76
N LEU A 159 -20.59 5.20 -6.45
CA LEU A 159 -19.27 5.82 -6.29
C LEU A 159 -19.16 6.48 -4.90
N SER A 160 -18.04 6.25 -4.22
CA SER A 160 -17.81 6.81 -2.88
C SER A 160 -16.33 7.05 -2.62
N GLY A 161 -15.93 8.32 -2.66
CA GLY A 161 -14.57 8.79 -2.38
C GLY A 161 -13.51 7.96 -3.12
N LEU A 162 -12.63 7.27 -2.37
CA LEU A 162 -11.66 6.33 -2.93
C LEU A 162 -12.06 4.84 -2.75
N THR A 163 -13.11 4.55 -1.98
CA THR A 163 -13.55 3.17 -1.69
C THR A 163 -14.19 2.48 -2.90
N ARG A 164 -14.87 3.25 -3.76
CA ARG A 164 -15.48 2.76 -5.01
C ARG A 164 -15.38 3.82 -6.10
N VAL A 165 -14.60 3.51 -7.13
CA VAL A 165 -14.16 4.41 -8.21
C VAL A 165 -14.23 3.68 -9.55
N ARG A 166 -14.29 4.43 -10.65
CA ARG A 166 -14.29 3.90 -12.02
C ARG A 166 -12.90 3.63 -12.57
N ARG A 167 -11.89 4.34 -12.06
CA ARG A 167 -10.47 4.11 -12.37
C ARG A 167 -9.73 3.82 -11.07
N PHE A 168 -9.02 2.69 -11.03
CA PHE A 168 -8.24 2.27 -9.87
C PHE A 168 -7.00 1.48 -10.28
N HIS A 169 -6.09 1.27 -9.33
CA HIS A 169 -4.90 0.44 -9.52
C HIS A 169 -4.96 -0.69 -8.52
N GLN A 170 -5.08 -1.92 -9.04
CA GLN A 170 -5.01 -3.12 -8.23
C GLN A 170 -3.56 -3.56 -8.12
N ASP A 171 -3.17 -4.08 -6.96
CA ASP A 171 -1.86 -4.71 -6.78
C ASP A 171 -1.89 -6.15 -7.31
N ASP A 172 -2.31 -6.27 -8.56
CA ASP A 172 -2.81 -7.49 -9.15
C ASP A 172 -1.69 -8.52 -9.31
N GLY A 173 -2.00 -9.77 -9.00
CA GLY A 173 -1.06 -10.88 -9.09
C GLY A 173 -1.72 -12.12 -9.67
N HIS A 174 -1.03 -12.78 -10.61
CA HIS A 174 -1.45 -14.06 -11.17
C HIS A 174 -0.35 -15.10 -11.01
N ILE A 175 -0.66 -16.19 -10.31
CA ILE A 175 0.23 -17.32 -10.11
C ILE A 175 -0.23 -18.45 -11.03
N PHE A 176 0.64 -18.91 -11.92
CA PHE A 176 0.46 -20.12 -12.70
C PHE A 176 1.27 -21.22 -12.03
N CYS A 177 0.59 -22.24 -11.51
CA CYS A 177 1.23 -23.29 -10.73
C CYS A 177 0.77 -24.68 -11.16
N ARG A 178 1.51 -25.69 -10.72
CA ARG A 178 1.12 -27.10 -10.85
C ARG A 178 -0.04 -27.37 -9.87
N PRO A 179 -0.97 -28.29 -10.15
CA PRO A 179 -2.05 -28.61 -9.21
C PRO A 179 -1.55 -28.99 -7.81
N SER A 180 -0.42 -29.70 -7.72
CA SER A 180 0.25 -30.07 -6.46
C SER A 180 0.81 -28.89 -5.66
N GLN A 181 0.97 -27.71 -6.27
CA GLN A 181 1.53 -26.50 -5.64
C GLN A 181 0.45 -25.55 -5.11
N VAL A 182 -0.83 -25.78 -5.41
CA VAL A 182 -1.93 -24.85 -5.09
C VAL A 182 -1.98 -24.49 -3.60
N ALA A 183 -1.93 -25.49 -2.71
CA ALA A 183 -1.99 -25.27 -1.26
C ALA A 183 -0.81 -24.42 -0.74
N GLU A 184 0.40 -24.68 -1.21
CA GLU A 184 1.60 -23.92 -0.84
C GLU A 184 1.50 -22.45 -1.31
N GLU A 185 0.99 -22.22 -2.51
CA GLU A 185 0.87 -20.88 -3.07
C GLU A 185 -0.25 -20.06 -2.42
N ILE A 186 -1.35 -20.70 -1.99
CA ILE A 186 -2.39 -20.05 -1.16
C ILE A 186 -1.80 -19.67 0.20
N SER A 187 -1.09 -20.59 0.88
CA SER A 187 -0.46 -20.34 2.17
C SER A 187 0.50 -19.15 2.11
N LYS A 188 1.41 -19.12 1.11
CA LYS A 188 2.34 -17.99 0.92
C LYS A 188 1.62 -16.67 0.66
N THR A 189 0.47 -16.72 -0.03
CA THR A 189 -0.33 -15.52 -0.29
C THR A 189 -1.02 -15.02 0.98
N LEU A 190 -1.52 -15.92 1.84
CA LEU A 190 -2.05 -15.56 3.16
C LEU A 190 -0.96 -14.96 4.05
N ASP A 191 0.26 -15.52 4.05
CA ASP A 191 1.41 -14.97 4.78
C ASP A 191 1.76 -13.55 4.28
N PHE A 192 1.68 -13.32 2.97
CA PHE A 192 1.91 -12.00 2.40
C PHE A 192 0.85 -10.99 2.86
N VAL A 193 -0.43 -11.38 2.82
CA VAL A 193 -1.51 -10.52 3.32
C VAL A 193 -1.32 -10.20 4.79
N GLN A 194 -1.04 -11.21 5.62
CA GLN A 194 -0.78 -11.01 7.05
C GLN A 194 0.37 -10.04 7.29
N MET A 195 1.53 -10.25 6.65
CA MET A 195 2.70 -9.38 6.80
C MET A 195 2.38 -7.93 6.40
N ALA A 196 1.68 -7.73 5.28
CA ALA A 196 1.31 -6.39 4.84
C ALA A 196 0.38 -5.73 5.86
N TYR A 197 -0.65 -6.43 6.35
CA TYR A 197 -1.65 -5.87 7.26
C TYR A 197 -1.07 -5.58 8.64
N GLU A 198 -0.17 -6.43 9.13
CA GLU A 198 0.61 -6.20 10.35
C GLU A 198 1.56 -5.00 10.22
N THR A 199 2.14 -4.78 9.04
CA THR A 199 2.98 -3.62 8.74
C THR A 199 2.16 -2.33 8.80
N PHE A 200 0.97 -2.33 8.20
CA PHE A 200 0.04 -1.20 8.23
C PHE A 200 -0.76 -1.08 9.53
N LYS A 201 -0.63 -2.02 10.48
CA LYS A 201 -1.45 -2.10 11.70
C LYS A 201 -2.95 -2.14 11.42
N LEU A 202 -3.34 -2.69 10.27
CA LEU A 202 -4.74 -2.86 9.89
C LEU A 202 -5.27 -4.18 10.46
N GLY A 203 -6.30 -4.08 11.28
CA GLY A 203 -7.00 -5.23 11.85
C GLY A 203 -7.87 -4.84 13.05
N PRO A 204 -8.70 -5.77 13.55
CA PRO A 204 -8.85 -7.14 13.07
C PRO A 204 -9.55 -7.23 11.71
N TYR A 205 -9.18 -8.23 10.89
CA TYR A 205 -9.88 -8.61 9.67
C TYR A 205 -10.42 -10.04 9.79
N ARG A 206 -11.44 -10.38 9.00
CA ARG A 206 -11.95 -11.76 8.90
C ARG A 206 -11.66 -12.35 7.53
N LEU A 207 -11.42 -13.66 7.50
CA LEU A 207 -11.34 -14.44 6.27
C LEU A 207 -12.72 -15.03 5.95
N ALA A 208 -13.11 -14.98 4.69
CA ALA A 208 -14.35 -15.58 4.21
C ALA A 208 -14.09 -16.45 2.98
N LEU A 209 -14.51 -17.72 3.01
CA LEU A 209 -14.53 -18.61 1.85
C LEU A 209 -15.81 -18.37 1.08
N SER A 210 -15.71 -17.68 -0.05
CA SER A 210 -16.81 -17.41 -0.97
C SER A 210 -16.92 -18.54 -1.99
N THR A 211 -18.05 -19.27 -1.93
CA THR A 211 -18.30 -20.53 -2.65
C THR A 211 -19.08 -20.32 -3.95
N GLN A 212 -19.30 -21.39 -4.70
CA GLN A 212 -19.95 -21.39 -6.01
C GLN A 212 -21.25 -20.56 -6.06
N PRO A 213 -21.34 -19.56 -6.96
CA PRO A 213 -22.57 -18.82 -7.21
C PRO A 213 -23.72 -19.71 -7.68
N LYS A 214 -24.95 -19.33 -7.31
CA LYS A 214 -26.17 -20.06 -7.74
C LYS A 214 -26.45 -19.91 -9.24
N GLU A 215 -26.06 -18.79 -9.82
CA GLU A 215 -26.28 -18.42 -11.22
C GLU A 215 -24.96 -17.88 -11.80
N HIS A 216 -24.80 -17.91 -13.12
CA HIS A 216 -23.65 -17.31 -13.82
C HIS A 216 -22.25 -17.80 -13.37
N TYR A 217 -22.03 -19.11 -13.37
CA TYR A 217 -20.71 -19.72 -13.18
C TYR A 217 -20.29 -20.58 -14.39
N ILE A 218 -19.00 -20.86 -14.50
CA ILE A 218 -18.42 -21.75 -15.53
C ILE A 218 -17.61 -22.88 -14.86
N GLY A 219 -17.53 -24.03 -15.53
CA GLY A 219 -16.86 -25.25 -15.03
C GLY A 219 -17.80 -26.37 -14.61
N THR A 220 -17.24 -27.54 -14.29
CA THR A 220 -18.02 -28.70 -13.80
C THR A 220 -18.12 -28.69 -12.26
N ALA A 221 -19.08 -29.43 -11.70
CA ALA A 221 -19.25 -29.53 -10.25
C ALA A 221 -17.99 -30.07 -9.56
N GLU A 222 -17.34 -31.07 -10.15
CA GLU A 222 -16.13 -31.69 -9.60
C GLU A 222 -14.95 -30.71 -9.53
N GLU A 223 -14.87 -29.78 -10.49
CA GLU A 223 -13.83 -28.75 -10.51
C GLU A 223 -14.05 -27.72 -9.39
N TRP A 224 -15.31 -27.35 -9.15
CA TRP A 224 -15.70 -26.47 -8.06
C TRP A 224 -15.47 -27.11 -6.69
N ASP A 225 -15.91 -28.36 -6.52
CA ASP A 225 -15.70 -29.12 -5.28
C ASP A 225 -14.20 -29.24 -4.95
N GLY A 226 -13.37 -29.55 -5.95
CA GLY A 226 -11.92 -29.62 -5.78
C GLY A 226 -11.30 -28.26 -5.43
N ALA A 227 -11.76 -27.18 -6.06
CA ALA A 227 -11.28 -25.83 -5.79
C ALA A 227 -11.66 -25.36 -4.37
N GLU A 228 -12.90 -25.61 -3.95
CA GLU A 228 -13.39 -25.25 -2.62
C GLU A 228 -12.70 -26.07 -1.53
N SER A 229 -12.46 -27.36 -1.75
CA SER A 229 -11.69 -28.20 -0.82
C SER A 229 -10.28 -27.66 -0.65
N ALA A 230 -9.59 -27.31 -1.74
CA ALA A 230 -8.23 -26.78 -1.68
C ALA A 230 -8.15 -25.46 -0.89
N LEU A 231 -9.10 -24.53 -1.09
CA LEU A 231 -9.14 -23.28 -0.32
C LEU A 231 -9.50 -23.52 1.15
N ARG A 232 -10.43 -24.44 1.44
CA ARG A 232 -10.81 -24.82 2.81
C ARG A 232 -9.62 -25.41 3.58
N GLU A 233 -8.91 -26.36 2.97
CA GLU A 233 -7.72 -26.98 3.57
C GLU A 233 -6.63 -25.94 3.86
N ALA A 234 -6.40 -25.00 2.95
CA ALA A 234 -5.43 -23.93 3.16
C ALA A 234 -5.85 -22.97 4.28
N LEU A 235 -7.14 -22.64 4.38
CA LEU A 235 -7.70 -21.84 5.47
C LEU A 235 -7.57 -22.55 6.82
N ASP A 236 -7.90 -23.84 6.89
CA ASP A 236 -7.78 -24.64 8.11
C ASP A 236 -6.31 -24.76 8.56
N ALA A 237 -5.40 -24.98 7.61
CA ALA A 237 -3.96 -25.05 7.88
C ALA A 237 -3.36 -23.70 8.36
N SER A 238 -3.95 -22.57 7.98
CA SER A 238 -3.49 -21.25 8.40
C SER A 238 -3.68 -20.98 9.91
N GLY A 239 -4.57 -21.73 10.56
CA GLY A 239 -4.96 -21.51 11.96
C GLY A 239 -5.73 -20.21 12.21
N GLN A 240 -6.07 -19.45 11.17
CA GLN A 240 -6.85 -18.22 11.28
C GLN A 240 -8.36 -18.53 11.35
N VAL A 241 -9.11 -17.67 12.04
CA VAL A 241 -10.57 -17.79 12.10
C VAL A 241 -11.16 -17.34 10.76
N TRP A 242 -11.95 -18.22 10.16
CA TRP A 242 -12.60 -17.98 8.87
C TRP A 242 -14.07 -18.40 8.88
N SER A 243 -14.83 -17.89 7.91
CA SER A 243 -16.27 -18.12 7.76
C SER A 243 -16.62 -18.48 6.31
N VAL A 244 -17.75 -19.14 6.08
CA VAL A 244 -18.25 -19.38 4.71
C VAL A 244 -19.13 -18.20 4.29
N ASN A 245 -19.00 -17.76 3.04
CA ASN A 245 -19.86 -16.78 2.40
C ASN A 245 -20.53 -17.42 1.17
N GLU A 246 -21.72 -17.98 1.37
CA GLU A 246 -22.36 -18.86 0.39
C GLU A 246 -22.74 -18.12 -0.90
N GLY A 247 -22.26 -18.60 -2.05
CA GLY A 247 -22.67 -18.13 -3.37
C GLY A 247 -21.98 -16.86 -3.87
N ASP A 248 -21.01 -16.33 -3.13
CA ASP A 248 -20.33 -15.07 -3.44
C ASP A 248 -19.00 -15.24 -4.20
N GLY A 249 -18.70 -16.46 -4.68
CA GLY A 249 -17.53 -16.77 -5.51
C GLY A 249 -17.48 -15.98 -6.82
N ALA A 250 -16.32 -15.96 -7.48
CA ALA A 250 -16.23 -15.40 -8.82
C ALA A 250 -16.87 -16.36 -9.84
N PHE A 251 -17.29 -15.88 -11.00
CA PHE A 251 -17.91 -16.74 -12.03
C PHE A 251 -16.99 -17.90 -12.48
N TYR A 252 -15.67 -17.77 -12.32
CA TYR A 252 -14.66 -18.75 -12.72
C TYR A 252 -14.11 -19.63 -11.58
N GLY A 253 -14.47 -19.37 -10.32
CA GLY A 253 -14.00 -20.17 -9.19
C GLY A 253 -14.21 -19.55 -7.81
N PRO A 254 -13.96 -20.33 -6.74
CA PRO A 254 -14.13 -19.88 -5.36
C PRO A 254 -12.99 -18.94 -4.94
N LYS A 255 -13.22 -18.16 -3.87
CA LYS A 255 -12.24 -17.19 -3.38
C LYS A 255 -12.20 -17.08 -1.86
N ILE A 256 -11.03 -16.74 -1.34
CA ILE A 256 -10.84 -16.25 0.02
C ILE A 256 -10.91 -14.73 -0.04
N ASP A 257 -11.89 -14.16 0.65
CA ASP A 257 -12.06 -12.73 0.82
C ASP A 257 -11.54 -12.28 2.17
N ILE A 258 -10.75 -11.21 2.17
CA ILE A 258 -10.24 -10.57 3.38
C ILE A 258 -11.07 -9.33 3.61
N ILE A 259 -11.77 -9.31 4.74
CA ILE A 259 -12.80 -8.32 5.03
C ILE A 259 -12.37 -7.50 6.23
N LEU A 260 -12.17 -6.20 5.96
CA LEU A 260 -11.85 -5.18 6.95
C LEU A 260 -13.10 -4.38 7.30
N LYS A 261 -13.15 -3.87 8.54
CA LYS A 261 -14.15 -2.88 8.95
C LYS A 261 -13.53 -1.49 8.97
N ASP A 262 -14.23 -0.51 8.42
CA ASP A 262 -13.84 0.89 8.55
C ASP A 262 -14.20 1.47 9.93
N SER A 263 -13.93 2.76 10.13
CA SER A 263 -14.22 3.51 11.36
C SER A 263 -15.71 3.55 11.71
N ASP A 264 -16.60 3.37 10.71
CA ASP A 264 -18.06 3.31 10.85
C ASP A 264 -18.58 1.88 11.05
N GLY A 265 -17.69 0.87 11.04
CA GLY A 265 -18.02 -0.53 11.18
C GLY A 265 -18.54 -1.19 9.90
N LYS A 266 -18.52 -0.50 8.75
CA LYS A 266 -18.88 -1.05 7.45
C LYS A 266 -17.78 -1.98 6.95
N GLU A 267 -18.20 -3.11 6.40
CA GLU A 267 -17.29 -4.12 5.86
C GLU A 267 -16.84 -3.78 4.43
N HIS A 268 -15.54 -3.94 4.19
CA HIS A 268 -14.90 -3.75 2.89
C HIS A 268 -14.07 -4.98 2.56
N GLN A 269 -14.34 -5.58 1.41
CA GLN A 269 -13.44 -6.56 0.81
C GLN A 269 -12.20 -5.83 0.26
N THR A 270 -11.04 -6.18 0.77
CA THR A 270 -9.75 -5.62 0.35
C THR A 270 -8.93 -6.66 -0.38
N ALA A 271 -8.18 -7.51 0.32
CA ALA A 271 -7.44 -8.59 -0.28
C ALA A 271 -8.37 -9.71 -0.75
N THR A 272 -7.90 -10.47 -1.73
CA THR A 272 -8.61 -11.63 -2.26
C THR A 272 -7.63 -12.65 -2.82
N ILE A 273 -7.95 -13.93 -2.70
CA ILE A 273 -7.23 -15.05 -3.31
C ILE A 273 -8.28 -15.90 -4.03
N GLN A 274 -8.20 -16.01 -5.36
CA GLN A 274 -9.24 -16.64 -6.18
C GLN A 274 -8.63 -17.75 -7.00
N LEU A 275 -9.23 -18.93 -6.94
CA LEU A 275 -8.70 -20.13 -7.59
C LEU A 275 -9.42 -20.36 -8.92
N ASP A 276 -8.70 -20.23 -10.03
CA ASP A 276 -9.25 -20.27 -11.39
C ASP A 276 -8.71 -21.44 -12.21
N PHE A 277 -9.63 -22.34 -12.56
CA PHE A 277 -9.39 -23.48 -13.45
C PHE A 277 -9.87 -23.25 -14.88
N GLN A 278 -10.50 -22.10 -15.14
CA GLN A 278 -11.28 -21.82 -16.34
C GLN A 278 -10.51 -20.96 -17.34
N LEU A 279 -9.88 -19.85 -16.94
CA LEU A 279 -9.07 -19.08 -17.90
C LEU A 279 -7.92 -19.89 -18.50
N PRO A 280 -7.19 -20.74 -17.76
CA PRO A 280 -6.21 -21.64 -18.36
C PRO A 280 -6.79 -22.53 -19.47
N LYS A 281 -8.05 -22.96 -19.37
CA LYS A 281 -8.73 -23.75 -20.42
C LYS A 281 -9.08 -22.90 -21.62
N ARG A 282 -9.72 -21.75 -21.39
CA ARG A 282 -10.16 -20.84 -22.46
C ARG A 282 -8.99 -20.29 -23.28
N PHE A 283 -7.83 -20.16 -22.66
CA PHE A 283 -6.59 -19.76 -23.32
C PHE A 283 -5.74 -20.93 -23.81
N GLU A 284 -6.16 -22.18 -23.58
CA GLU A 284 -5.43 -23.39 -23.96
C GLU A 284 -4.00 -23.38 -23.40
N LEU A 285 -3.84 -22.86 -22.17
CA LEU A 285 -2.54 -22.78 -21.51
C LEU A 285 -2.05 -24.18 -21.15
N GLN A 286 -0.77 -24.41 -21.39
CA GLN A 286 -0.13 -25.69 -21.10
C GLN A 286 1.35 -25.52 -20.73
N TYR A 287 1.84 -26.45 -19.94
CA TYR A 287 3.26 -26.68 -19.69
C TYR A 287 3.58 -28.16 -19.89
N THR A 288 4.82 -28.49 -20.21
CA THR A 288 5.25 -29.88 -20.42
C THR A 288 5.74 -30.50 -19.11
N ALA A 289 5.25 -31.70 -18.78
CA ALA A 289 5.59 -32.44 -17.57
C ALA A 289 5.67 -33.97 -17.81
N PRO A 290 6.51 -34.69 -17.04
CA PRO A 290 6.48 -36.15 -17.00
C PRO A 290 5.20 -36.66 -16.33
N ALA A 291 4.78 -37.88 -16.66
CA ALA A 291 3.56 -38.50 -16.14
C ALA A 291 2.33 -37.56 -16.19
N PRO A 292 1.99 -36.98 -17.36
CA PRO A 292 1.05 -35.86 -17.48
C PRO A 292 -0.35 -36.14 -16.90
N GLU A 293 -0.82 -37.40 -16.95
CA GLU A 293 -2.11 -37.79 -16.37
C GLU A 293 -2.14 -37.73 -14.84
N LEU A 294 -1.03 -38.05 -14.17
CA LEU A 294 -0.90 -37.93 -12.72
C LEU A 294 -0.63 -36.49 -12.32
N GLU A 295 0.22 -35.81 -13.07
CA GLU A 295 0.54 -34.39 -12.87
C GLU A 295 -0.72 -33.52 -12.93
N GLN A 296 -1.63 -33.78 -13.87
CA GLN A 296 -2.90 -33.06 -14.00
C GLN A 296 -3.81 -33.21 -12.77
N LYS A 297 -3.67 -34.32 -12.02
CA LYS A 297 -4.38 -34.60 -10.77
C LYS A 297 -3.62 -34.10 -9.53
N GLY A 298 -2.45 -33.48 -9.71
CA GLY A 298 -1.58 -33.08 -8.61
C GLY A 298 -0.90 -34.24 -7.89
N LEU A 299 -0.84 -35.42 -8.51
CA LEU A 299 -0.24 -36.62 -7.93
C LEU A 299 1.19 -36.80 -8.43
N THR A 300 2.04 -37.34 -7.56
CA THR A 300 3.45 -37.67 -7.88
C THR A 300 3.64 -39.17 -8.03
N THR A 301 4.64 -39.58 -8.82
CA THR A 301 5.03 -40.98 -8.98
C THR A 301 6.55 -41.12 -9.05
N THR A 302 7.05 -42.28 -8.64
CA THR A 302 8.45 -42.69 -8.78
C THR A 302 8.64 -43.79 -9.83
N ASP A 303 7.57 -44.19 -10.52
CA ASP A 303 7.60 -45.23 -11.55
C ASP A 303 8.39 -44.74 -12.79
N PRO A 304 9.52 -45.37 -13.14
CA PRO A 304 10.32 -44.98 -14.30
C PRO A 304 9.57 -45.04 -15.63
N GLU A 305 8.62 -45.96 -15.81
CA GLU A 305 7.86 -46.10 -17.05
C GLU A 305 6.90 -44.92 -17.26
N LEU A 306 6.21 -44.52 -16.19
CA LEU A 306 5.33 -43.34 -16.21
C LEU A 306 6.11 -42.04 -16.37
N LEU A 307 7.29 -41.93 -15.74
CA LEU A 307 8.15 -40.76 -15.83
C LEU A 307 8.85 -40.61 -17.19
N ALA A 308 8.97 -41.69 -17.97
CA ALA A 308 9.50 -41.65 -19.33
C ALA A 308 8.55 -40.95 -20.32
N VAL A 309 7.25 -40.89 -20.01
CA VAL A 309 6.23 -40.22 -20.83
C VAL A 309 6.13 -38.75 -20.40
N SER A 310 6.33 -37.84 -21.34
CA SER A 310 6.21 -36.40 -21.13
C SER A 310 5.14 -35.82 -22.06
N GLY A 311 4.29 -34.95 -21.53
CA GLY A 311 3.18 -34.38 -22.29
C GLY A 311 2.68 -33.06 -21.72
N PRO A 312 1.73 -32.41 -22.42
CA PRO A 312 1.14 -31.17 -21.98
C PRO A 312 0.22 -31.38 -20.78
N VAL A 313 0.31 -30.46 -19.82
CA VAL A 313 -0.56 -30.36 -18.63
C VAL A 313 -1.02 -28.92 -18.49
N ARG A 314 -2.27 -28.72 -18.05
CA ARG A 314 -2.82 -27.38 -17.85
C ARG A 314 -2.42 -26.82 -16.48
N PRO A 315 -1.92 -25.58 -16.38
CA PRO A 315 -1.64 -24.96 -15.09
C PRO A 315 -2.93 -24.56 -14.39
N VAL A 316 -2.85 -24.43 -13.07
CA VAL A 316 -3.87 -23.75 -12.26
C VAL A 316 -3.50 -22.27 -12.14
N MET A 317 -4.48 -21.39 -12.25
CA MET A 317 -4.30 -19.95 -12.06
C MET A 317 -4.81 -19.53 -10.69
N ILE A 318 -4.03 -18.74 -9.95
CA ILE A 318 -4.46 -18.10 -8.72
C ILE A 318 -4.42 -16.59 -8.95
N HIS A 319 -5.57 -15.94 -8.85
CA HIS A 319 -5.68 -14.48 -8.81
C HIS A 319 -5.48 -14.03 -7.39
N ARG A 320 -4.71 -12.95 -7.19
CA ARG A 320 -4.59 -12.36 -5.87
C ARG A 320 -4.44 -10.85 -5.91
N ALA A 321 -4.88 -10.22 -4.83
CA ALA A 321 -4.55 -8.85 -4.47
C ALA A 321 -4.35 -8.79 -2.96
N VAL A 322 -3.36 -8.03 -2.50
CA VAL A 322 -3.05 -7.81 -1.08
C VAL A 322 -3.69 -6.52 -0.57
N LEU A 323 -3.64 -5.43 -1.33
CA LEU A 323 -4.35 -4.20 -0.97
C LEU A 323 -5.80 -4.22 -1.47
N GLY A 324 -6.05 -4.98 -2.54
CA GLY A 324 -7.25 -4.82 -3.36
C GLY A 324 -6.96 -3.72 -4.37
N SER A 325 -7.53 -2.53 -4.20
CA SER A 325 -7.05 -1.35 -4.91
C SER A 325 -6.25 -0.43 -4.01
N VAL A 326 -5.21 0.20 -4.55
CA VAL A 326 -4.41 1.20 -3.83
C VAL A 326 -5.30 2.35 -3.35
N GLU A 327 -6.28 2.75 -4.14
CA GLU A 327 -7.27 3.78 -3.80
C GLU A 327 -8.11 3.39 -2.58
N ARG A 328 -8.73 2.20 -2.58
CA ARG A 328 -9.57 1.74 -1.47
C ARG A 328 -8.74 1.56 -0.21
N PHE A 329 -7.57 0.95 -0.35
CA PHE A 329 -6.65 0.76 0.77
C PHE A 329 -6.20 2.09 1.36
N MET A 330 -5.90 3.09 0.52
CA MET A 330 -5.58 4.44 0.97
C MET A 330 -6.75 5.10 1.71
N ALA A 331 -8.00 4.94 1.26
CA ALA A 331 -9.17 5.40 2.03
C ALA A 331 -9.21 4.79 3.44
N LEU A 332 -9.08 3.46 3.53
CA LEU A 332 -9.09 2.76 4.81
C LEU A 332 -7.93 3.20 5.71
N LEU A 333 -6.74 3.46 5.17
CA LEU A 333 -5.62 4.00 5.95
C LEU A 333 -5.85 5.43 6.43
N ILE A 334 -6.47 6.30 5.61
CA ILE A 334 -6.81 7.67 6.02
C ILE A 334 -7.71 7.63 7.25
N GLU A 335 -8.73 6.76 7.24
CA GLU A 335 -9.70 6.61 8.33
C GLU A 335 -9.07 5.91 9.54
N HIS A 336 -8.34 4.82 9.32
CA HIS A 336 -7.66 4.07 10.37
C HIS A 336 -6.69 4.94 11.18
N TYR A 337 -5.88 5.76 10.50
CA TYR A 337 -4.96 6.67 11.16
C TYR A 337 -5.60 8.01 11.56
N ASN A 338 -6.86 8.26 11.20
CA ASN A 338 -7.51 9.56 11.35
C ASN A 338 -6.62 10.71 10.81
N GLY A 339 -6.02 10.48 9.63
CA GLY A 339 -5.06 11.39 9.00
C GLY A 339 -3.67 11.49 9.66
N ARG A 340 -3.39 10.76 10.75
CA ARG A 340 -2.09 10.78 11.46
C ARG A 340 -1.19 9.63 11.03
N TRP A 341 -0.60 9.79 9.86
CA TRP A 341 0.23 8.78 9.22
C TRP A 341 1.46 8.35 10.05
N PRO A 342 1.86 7.06 10.00
CA PRO A 342 3.18 6.66 10.45
C PRO A 342 4.25 7.40 9.63
N PHE A 343 5.43 7.62 10.20
CA PHE A 343 6.43 8.54 9.63
C PHE A 343 6.82 8.21 8.17
N TRP A 344 6.90 6.92 7.85
CA TRP A 344 7.25 6.44 6.52
C TRP A 344 6.16 6.70 5.47
N LEU A 345 4.88 6.83 5.86
CA LEU A 345 3.78 7.22 4.97
C LEU A 345 3.53 8.73 4.98
N ASN A 346 3.82 9.41 6.08
CA ASN A 346 3.54 10.83 6.25
C ASN A 346 4.21 11.67 5.15
N THR A 347 3.41 12.48 4.44
CA THR A 347 3.89 13.36 3.37
C THR A 347 4.48 14.67 3.88
N LYS A 348 4.17 15.01 5.12
CA LYS A 348 4.61 16.18 5.89
C LYS A 348 5.58 15.73 6.97
N GLN A 349 6.78 15.28 6.58
CA GLN A 349 7.73 14.68 7.51
C GLN A 349 8.45 15.73 8.36
N VAL A 350 8.90 16.83 7.73
CA VAL A 350 9.66 17.88 8.41
C VAL A 350 9.13 19.26 8.03
N MET A 351 8.88 20.11 9.02
CA MET A 351 8.65 21.54 8.83
C MET A 351 9.85 22.31 9.37
N VAL A 352 10.50 23.12 8.52
CA VAL A 352 11.58 24.03 8.92
C VAL A 352 11.00 25.44 9.08
N ILE A 353 11.18 26.05 10.24
CA ILE A 353 10.63 27.37 10.59
C ILE A 353 11.77 28.33 10.93
N THR A 354 11.74 29.53 10.35
CA THR A 354 12.62 30.62 10.79
C THR A 354 12.03 31.41 11.95
N VAL A 355 12.88 31.79 12.91
CA VAL A 355 12.51 32.65 14.05
C VAL A 355 12.22 34.08 13.61
N ASN A 356 12.91 34.56 12.58
CA ASN A 356 12.75 35.87 11.97
C ASN A 356 13.04 35.81 10.45
N ASP A 357 12.96 36.94 9.78
CA ASP A 357 13.21 37.13 8.34
C ASP A 357 14.63 37.63 8.05
N ASP A 358 15.55 37.51 9.01
CA ASP A 358 16.95 37.88 8.80
C ASP A 358 17.51 37.09 7.61
N PRO A 359 18.13 37.75 6.61
CA PRO A 359 18.60 37.10 5.40
C PRO A 359 19.55 35.92 5.67
N SER A 360 20.38 36.00 6.73
CA SER A 360 21.29 34.93 7.10
C SER A 360 20.57 33.69 7.63
N VAL A 361 19.49 33.89 8.40
CA VAL A 361 18.65 32.83 8.96
C VAL A 361 17.83 32.15 7.86
N VAL A 362 17.23 32.94 6.96
CA VAL A 362 16.45 32.43 5.82
C VAL A 362 17.34 31.64 4.87
N ALA A 363 18.53 32.15 4.55
CA ALA A 363 19.50 31.44 3.71
C ALA A 363 19.92 30.11 4.35
N PHE A 364 20.24 30.11 5.65
CA PHE A 364 20.60 28.88 6.35
C PHE A 364 19.43 27.87 6.41
N ALA A 365 18.20 28.32 6.63
CA ALA A 365 17.04 27.43 6.64
C ALA A 365 16.80 26.78 5.26
N SER A 366 16.99 27.54 4.18
CA SER A 366 16.92 26.99 2.80
C SER A 366 18.03 25.96 2.54
N ASP A 367 19.27 26.24 2.97
CA ASP A 367 20.37 25.28 2.90
C ASP A 367 20.06 24.00 3.70
N ALA A 368 19.51 24.14 4.91
CA ALA A 368 19.15 23.01 5.76
C ALA A 368 18.07 22.14 5.09
N VAL A 369 17.07 22.73 4.45
CA VAL A 369 16.05 22.00 3.68
C VAL A 369 16.69 21.20 2.55
N ASN A 370 17.59 21.81 1.78
CA ASN A 370 18.30 21.13 0.70
C ASN A 370 19.13 19.95 1.25
N GLU A 371 19.88 20.16 2.32
CA GLU A 371 20.71 19.13 2.96
C GLU A 371 19.87 17.98 3.49
N ILE A 372 18.75 18.26 4.18
CA ILE A 372 17.81 17.25 4.67
C ILE A 372 17.21 16.45 3.51
N GLN A 373 16.82 17.11 2.41
CA GLN A 373 16.29 16.45 1.22
C GLN A 373 17.36 15.71 0.39
N GLY A 374 18.64 15.90 0.70
CA GLY A 374 19.77 15.38 -0.08
C GLY A 374 19.86 16.03 -1.46
N MET A 375 19.46 17.30 -1.55
CA MET A 375 19.58 18.16 -2.72
C MET A 375 20.92 18.90 -2.66
N PRO A 376 21.58 19.11 -3.81
CA PRO A 376 22.84 19.83 -3.83
C PRO A 376 22.60 21.32 -3.55
N LYS A 377 23.64 22.02 -3.08
CA LYS A 377 23.53 23.46 -2.75
C LYS A 377 23.14 24.28 -3.98
N SER A 378 22.41 25.36 -3.77
CA SER A 378 22.04 26.31 -4.84
C SER A 378 23.29 26.78 -5.61
N GLY A 379 23.21 26.82 -6.94
CA GLY A 379 24.33 27.21 -7.82
C GLY A 379 25.27 26.07 -8.22
N THR A 380 25.05 24.84 -7.73
CA THR A 380 25.74 23.66 -8.25
C THR A 380 25.13 23.20 -9.58
N LYS A 381 25.95 22.67 -10.49
CA LYS A 381 25.43 22.07 -11.73
C LYS A 381 24.55 20.86 -11.38
N ALA A 382 23.46 20.68 -12.13
CA ALA A 382 22.59 19.52 -11.98
C ALA A 382 23.38 18.22 -12.12
N GLN A 383 23.18 17.29 -11.19
CA GLN A 383 23.77 15.96 -11.19
C GLN A 383 22.65 14.91 -11.05
N ALA A 384 22.86 13.76 -11.69
CA ALA A 384 21.97 12.63 -11.50
C ALA A 384 22.00 12.17 -10.03
N ARG A 385 20.81 11.92 -9.46
CA ARG A 385 20.69 11.35 -8.12
C ARG A 385 20.77 9.84 -8.19
N GLY A 386 21.29 9.21 -7.13
CA GLY A 386 21.23 7.75 -6.99
C GLY A 386 19.78 7.28 -6.93
N LEU A 387 19.45 6.22 -7.68
CA LEU A 387 18.09 5.73 -7.89
C LEU A 387 17.32 5.45 -6.58
N HIS A 388 18.01 5.00 -5.54
CA HIS A 388 17.44 4.64 -4.24
C HIS A 388 17.67 5.71 -3.15
N SER A 389 18.02 6.94 -3.55
CA SER A 389 18.24 8.01 -2.58
C SER A 389 16.90 8.43 -1.95
N PRO A 390 16.75 8.39 -0.61
CA PRO A 390 15.50 8.73 0.03
C PRO A 390 15.18 10.21 -0.14
N VAL A 391 13.91 10.48 -0.40
CA VAL A 391 13.35 11.81 -0.61
C VAL A 391 12.32 12.08 0.48
N PHE A 392 12.59 13.09 1.31
CA PHE A 392 11.76 13.43 2.43
C PHE A 392 10.79 14.58 2.12
N GLY A 393 9.59 14.52 2.67
CA GLY A 393 8.63 15.61 2.66
C GLY A 393 9.04 16.72 3.62
N VAL A 394 9.83 17.67 3.13
CA VAL A 394 10.33 18.82 3.91
C VAL A 394 9.74 20.11 3.36
N ASP A 395 9.09 20.88 4.23
CA ASP A 395 8.54 22.20 3.93
C ASP A 395 9.25 23.30 4.74
N LEU A 396 9.18 24.55 4.26
CA LEU A 396 9.86 25.71 4.84
C LEU A 396 8.86 26.86 5.06
N ASP A 397 8.81 27.41 6.28
CA ASP A 397 8.05 28.61 6.63
C ASP A 397 8.95 29.77 7.09
N THR A 398 9.21 30.68 6.16
CA THR A 398 9.97 31.93 6.35
C THR A 398 9.08 33.15 6.58
N THR A 399 7.77 32.96 6.74
CA THR A 399 6.83 34.10 6.87
C THR A 399 7.12 34.95 8.11
N PRO A 400 6.77 36.24 8.14
CA PRO A 400 7.01 37.11 9.30
C PRO A 400 6.06 36.85 10.49
N ARG A 401 5.40 35.69 10.53
CA ARG A 401 4.46 35.30 11.60
C ARG A 401 5.23 34.88 12.85
N SER A 402 4.60 35.00 14.03
CA SER A 402 5.21 34.53 15.28
C SER A 402 5.54 33.04 15.22
N VAL A 403 6.66 32.64 15.81
CA VAL A 403 7.11 31.24 15.87
C VAL A 403 6.03 30.34 16.47
N LYS A 404 5.35 30.79 17.53
CA LYS A 404 4.23 30.07 18.14
C LYS A 404 3.12 29.75 17.14
N LYS A 405 2.75 30.70 16.27
CA LYS A 405 1.71 30.49 15.25
C LYS A 405 2.17 29.49 14.18
N LYS A 406 3.43 29.57 13.75
CA LYS A 406 4.01 28.63 12.77
C LYS A 406 4.06 27.20 13.32
N ILE A 407 4.54 27.02 14.56
CA ILE A 407 4.58 25.73 15.24
C ILE A 407 3.16 25.16 15.41
N SER A 408 2.21 25.97 15.88
CA SER A 408 0.82 25.55 16.04
C SER A 408 0.20 25.09 14.71
N GLU A 409 0.46 25.80 13.61
CA GLU A 409 0.00 25.38 12.29
C GLU A 409 0.65 24.07 11.83
N ALA A 410 1.96 23.90 12.05
CA ALA A 410 2.66 22.67 11.71
C ALA A 410 2.14 21.47 12.52
N MET A 411 1.87 21.64 13.81
CA MET A 411 1.27 20.59 14.63
C MET A 411 -0.14 20.23 14.15
N ARG A 412 -0.96 21.23 13.80
CA ARG A 412 -2.31 21.02 13.25
C ARG A 412 -2.28 20.30 11.89
N LYS A 413 -1.24 20.56 11.09
CA LYS A 413 -0.96 19.86 9.82
C LYS A 413 -0.26 18.50 10.00
N HIS A 414 -0.08 18.06 11.24
CA HIS A 414 0.50 16.76 11.59
C HIS A 414 1.89 16.52 11.00
N TYR A 415 2.76 17.55 11.04
CA TYR A 415 4.17 17.33 10.71
C TYR A 415 4.82 16.37 11.71
N GLY A 416 5.55 15.38 11.21
CA GLY A 416 6.26 14.43 12.06
C GLY A 416 7.33 15.11 12.92
N ILE A 417 8.08 16.03 12.32
CA ILE A 417 9.19 16.74 12.93
C ILE A 417 9.08 18.25 12.64
N ILE A 418 9.37 19.07 13.65
CA ILE A 418 9.41 20.52 13.51
C ILE A 418 10.83 20.99 13.86
N ALA A 419 11.49 21.67 12.93
CA ALA A 419 12.82 22.23 13.10
C ALA A 419 12.74 23.77 13.12
N VAL A 420 13.42 24.40 14.08
CA VAL A 420 13.46 25.86 14.25
C VAL A 420 14.87 26.37 14.02
N VAL A 421 14.97 27.47 13.27
CA VAL A 421 16.21 28.12 12.87
C VAL A 421 16.20 29.59 13.30
N GLY A 422 17.09 29.97 14.21
CA GLY A 422 17.31 31.34 14.66
C GLY A 422 18.75 31.82 14.44
N LYS A 423 19.09 33.01 14.97
CA LYS A 423 20.45 33.56 14.84
C LYS A 423 21.52 32.71 15.52
N SER A 424 21.23 32.24 16.74
CA SER A 424 22.11 31.36 17.50
C SER A 424 22.44 30.05 16.77
N ASN A 425 21.51 29.55 15.96
CA ASN A 425 21.69 28.36 15.14
C ASN A 425 22.71 28.58 14.01
N VAL A 426 22.72 29.79 13.42
CA VAL A 426 23.66 30.19 12.37
C VAL A 426 25.06 30.42 12.96
N GLU A 427 25.13 31.19 14.05
CA GLU A 427 26.39 31.58 14.71
C GLU A 427 27.06 30.41 15.44
N GLY A 428 26.26 29.50 16.01
CA GLY A 428 26.72 28.38 16.83
C GLY A 428 27.17 27.14 16.06
N GLY A 429 27.59 27.27 14.79
CA GLY A 429 28.11 26.13 14.02
C GLY A 429 27.10 25.44 13.07
N ARG A 430 26.05 26.15 12.62
CA ARG A 430 25.05 25.67 11.65
C ARG A 430 24.27 24.43 12.12
N HIS A 431 23.73 24.49 13.33
CA HIS A 431 22.81 23.49 13.87
C HIS A 431 21.35 23.94 13.74
N ILE A 432 20.39 23.02 13.77
CA ILE A 432 18.96 23.29 13.83
C ILE A 432 18.38 22.72 15.13
N THR A 433 17.39 23.42 15.67
CA THR A 433 16.71 23.01 16.91
C THR A 433 15.50 22.16 16.55
N VAL A 434 15.47 20.87 16.92
CA VAL A 434 14.47 19.92 16.42
C VAL A 434 13.54 19.44 17.52
N ASP A 435 12.25 19.39 17.21
CA ASP A 435 11.18 18.78 17.98
C ASP A 435 10.64 17.53 17.26
N PHE A 436 10.71 16.40 17.94
CA PHE A 436 10.25 15.08 17.49
C PHE A 436 8.94 14.64 18.16
N ARG A 437 8.15 15.54 18.76
CA ARG A 437 6.87 15.17 19.42
C ARG A 437 5.80 14.74 18.41
N GLY A 438 5.90 15.16 17.14
CA GLY A 438 5.01 14.72 16.06
C GLY A 438 5.29 13.31 15.55
N VAL A 439 6.39 12.67 15.97
CA VAL A 439 6.70 11.27 15.64
C VAL A 439 5.85 10.35 16.53
N SER A 440 5.14 9.43 15.91
CA SER A 440 4.17 8.54 16.57
C SER A 440 4.78 7.61 17.63
N GLY A 441 3.94 7.06 18.51
CA GLY A 441 4.34 6.36 19.74
C GLY A 441 5.29 5.17 19.58
N SER A 442 5.01 4.26 18.63
CA SER A 442 5.83 3.08 18.34
C SER A 442 7.27 3.42 17.95
N GLN A 443 7.50 4.60 17.36
CA GLN A 443 8.80 5.09 16.91
C GLN A 443 9.62 5.78 18.03
N LYS A 444 9.09 5.84 19.27
CA LYS A 444 9.77 6.47 20.42
C LYS A 444 11.07 5.76 20.81
N VAL A 445 11.17 4.44 20.61
CA VAL A 445 12.39 3.67 20.92
C VAL A 445 13.52 4.03 19.95
N ILE A 446 13.24 4.01 18.65
CA ILE A 446 14.19 4.40 17.59
C ILE A 446 14.61 5.87 17.77
N LYS A 447 13.67 6.74 18.11
CA LYS A 447 13.98 8.13 18.50
C LYS A 447 14.96 8.18 19.66
N GLN A 448 14.74 7.42 20.72
CA GLN A 448 15.59 7.45 21.91
C GLN A 448 17.01 6.94 21.59
N GLU A 449 17.13 5.82 20.87
CA GLU A 449 18.42 5.29 20.38
C GLU A 449 19.17 6.30 19.50
N LEU A 450 18.43 7.03 18.65
CA LEU A 450 19.02 8.06 17.78
C LEU A 450 19.50 9.28 18.56
N LEU A 451 18.73 9.71 19.55
CA LEU A 451 19.11 10.82 20.42
C LEU A 451 20.33 10.47 21.28
N ASP A 452 20.44 9.22 21.73
CA ASP A 452 21.57 8.75 22.52
C ASP A 452 22.83 8.57 21.66
N ALA A 453 22.68 8.12 20.40
CA ALA A 453 23.78 8.08 19.44
C ALA A 453 24.36 9.47 19.14
N ILE A 454 23.51 10.50 18.98
CA ILE A 454 23.94 11.87 18.70
C ILE A 454 24.67 12.49 19.91
N LYS A 455 24.23 12.17 21.14
CA LYS A 455 24.96 12.56 22.35
C LYS A 455 26.31 11.85 22.47
N GLY A 456 26.39 10.60 22.03
CA GLY A 456 27.63 9.81 21.96
C GLY A 456 28.65 10.36 20.95
N GLU A 457 28.20 10.76 19.75
CA GLU A 457 29.07 11.35 18.73
C GLU A 457 29.60 12.74 19.14
N ASN A 458 28.77 13.56 19.79
CA ASN A 458 29.19 14.88 20.29
C ASN A 458 30.14 14.81 21.50
N SER A 459 30.26 13.66 22.17
CA SER A 459 31.18 13.43 23.28
C SER A 459 32.51 12.77 22.87
N ALA A 460 32.64 12.34 21.61
CA ALA A 460 33.82 11.65 21.08
C ALA A 460 34.73 12.59 20.26
N GLY A 461 35.52 13.43 20.93
CA GLY A 461 36.70 14.11 20.36
C GLY A 461 37.42 15.05 21.34
N PRO A 462 38.74 15.29 21.17
CA PRO A 462 39.81 14.31 21.26
C PRO A 462 40.09 13.93 22.73
N SER A 463 40.09 12.64 23.06
CA SER A 463 40.38 12.16 24.41
C SER A 463 41.88 12.28 24.74
N GLY A 464 42.24 13.33 25.48
CA GLY A 464 43.38 13.29 26.39
C GLY A 464 43.04 12.38 27.58
N SER A 465 44.00 11.52 27.94
CA SER A 465 43.92 10.53 29.00
C SER A 465 43.52 11.13 30.36
N SER A 466 42.56 10.50 31.05
CA SER A 466 42.69 10.23 32.48
C SER A 466 41.72 9.12 32.93
N VAL A 467 42.15 8.46 34.00
CA VAL A 467 41.77 7.13 34.47
C VAL A 467 40.63 7.21 35.51
N ALA A 468 39.75 6.20 35.45
CA ALA A 468 38.88 5.58 36.48
C ALA A 468 38.23 6.47 37.58
N ASP A 469 36.91 6.27 37.82
CA ASP A 469 36.49 5.35 38.88
C ASP A 469 34.99 4.98 38.85
N ASN A 470 34.72 3.88 39.53
CA ASN A 470 33.57 2.98 39.49
C ASN A 470 32.46 3.35 40.50
N SER A 471 31.17 3.18 40.16
CA SER A 471 30.11 2.74 41.10
C SER A 471 28.74 2.56 40.41
N GLY A 472 28.09 1.43 40.67
CA GLY A 472 26.85 0.97 40.01
C GLY A 472 25.53 1.42 40.69
N PRO A 473 24.48 0.57 40.68
CA PRO A 473 23.34 0.73 39.78
C PRO A 473 22.02 1.05 40.51
N SER A 474 21.01 1.54 39.80
CA SER A 474 19.62 1.39 40.26
C SER A 474 18.64 1.23 39.10
N SER A 475 17.98 0.09 39.10
CA SER A 475 16.82 -0.26 38.29
C SER A 475 15.55 0.20 39.01
N SER A 476 14.61 0.79 38.26
CA SER A 476 13.19 0.74 38.64
C SER A 476 12.31 0.84 37.41
N SER A 477 11.40 -0.14 37.33
CA SER A 477 10.33 -0.31 36.37
C SER A 477 9.14 0.60 36.67
N SER A 478 8.48 1.15 35.65
CA SER A 478 7.08 1.58 35.77
C SER A 478 6.30 1.41 34.46
N SER A 479 5.06 0.97 34.64
CA SER A 479 4.03 0.54 33.68
C SER A 479 3.39 1.71 32.89
N PRO A 480 2.49 1.46 31.91
CA PRO A 480 2.12 2.45 30.90
C PRO A 480 1.05 3.43 31.41
N GLU A 481 1.29 4.73 31.25
CA GLU A 481 0.33 5.79 31.55
C GLU A 481 -0.58 6.10 30.34
N ALA A 482 -1.84 6.34 30.68
CA ALA A 482 -2.97 6.64 29.82
C ALA A 482 -2.92 8.04 29.18
N ASP A 483 -3.65 8.18 28.06
CA ASP A 483 -3.83 9.40 27.27
C ASP A 483 -4.22 10.62 28.11
N ALA A 484 -3.48 11.71 27.95
CA ALA A 484 -3.78 13.03 28.49
C ALA A 484 -4.18 14.02 27.38
N ASP A 485 -5.23 14.79 27.67
CA ASP A 485 -5.87 15.84 26.86
C ASP A 485 -4.92 17.03 26.54
N PRO A 486 -4.77 17.49 25.28
CA PRO A 486 -3.74 18.47 24.89
C PRO A 486 -4.24 19.92 24.77
N SER A 487 -4.97 20.46 25.76
CA SER A 487 -5.53 21.82 25.69
C SER A 487 -4.79 22.92 26.47
N GLU A 488 -3.65 22.66 27.11
CA GLU A 488 -2.83 23.71 27.75
C GLU A 488 -1.34 23.58 27.37
N PHE A 489 -0.77 24.59 26.70
CA PHE A 489 0.67 24.64 26.41
C PHE A 489 1.29 26.00 26.78
N SER A 490 2.27 25.95 27.69
CA SER A 490 3.23 27.02 27.98
C SER A 490 4.51 26.82 27.14
N GLU A 491 5.29 27.88 26.90
CA GLU A 491 6.48 27.89 26.02
C GLU A 491 7.64 26.97 26.45
N GLY A 492 7.53 26.23 27.56
CA GLY A 492 8.61 25.45 28.17
C GLY A 492 8.74 23.96 27.82
N GLU A 493 7.84 23.36 27.02
CA GLU A 493 7.77 21.89 26.87
C GLU A 493 8.22 21.33 25.51
N LEU A 494 9.17 21.99 24.86
CA LEU A 494 9.85 21.40 23.69
C LEU A 494 11.06 20.61 24.22
N LYS A 495 11.06 19.28 24.11
CA LYS A 495 12.27 18.45 24.29
C LYS A 495 13.20 18.67 23.08
N GLN A 496 13.79 19.87 23.00
CA GLN A 496 14.58 20.35 21.88
C GLN A 496 15.95 19.68 21.86
N VAL A 497 16.36 19.24 20.68
CA VAL A 497 17.70 18.69 20.44
C VAL A 497 18.34 19.45 19.30
N ASN A 498 19.57 19.90 19.52
CA ASN A 498 20.37 20.56 18.49
C ASN A 498 21.09 19.49 17.65
N VAL A 499 20.84 19.50 16.34
CA VAL A 499 21.47 18.58 15.38
C VAL A 499 21.90 19.34 14.13
N THR A 500 22.87 18.84 13.38
CA THR A 500 23.12 19.37 12.03
C THR A 500 22.02 18.89 11.06
N PRO A 501 21.77 19.59 9.93
CA PRO A 501 20.81 19.12 8.92
C PRO A 501 21.16 17.71 8.38
N GLY A 502 22.45 17.40 8.18
CA GLY A 502 22.91 16.07 7.80
C GLY A 502 22.67 14.98 8.86
N GLN A 503 22.85 15.29 10.15
CA GLN A 503 22.47 14.38 11.24
C GLN A 503 20.97 14.11 11.22
N LEU A 504 20.14 15.15 11.04
CA LEU A 504 18.69 14.98 10.91
C LEU A 504 18.37 14.07 9.72
N ARG A 505 18.99 14.29 8.54
CA ARG A 505 18.80 13.41 7.38
C ARG A 505 19.04 11.93 7.73
N ASN A 506 20.14 11.61 8.42
CA ASN A 506 20.44 10.23 8.82
C ASN A 506 19.39 9.63 9.77
N ILE A 507 18.82 10.44 10.65
CA ILE A 507 17.68 10.06 11.49
C ILE A 507 16.46 9.73 10.62
N LEU A 508 16.12 10.58 9.65
CA LEU A 508 14.95 10.34 8.78
C LEU A 508 15.10 9.04 7.98
N ILE A 509 16.31 8.71 7.51
CA ILE A 509 16.58 7.45 6.80
C ILE A 509 16.21 6.24 7.67
N LYS A 510 16.60 6.26 8.95
CA LYS A 510 16.28 5.17 9.89
C LYS A 510 14.79 5.12 10.22
N LEU A 511 14.14 6.28 10.40
CA LEU A 511 12.70 6.34 10.67
C LEU A 511 11.87 5.86 9.48
N GLU A 512 12.29 6.11 8.24
CA GLU A 512 11.59 5.66 7.03
C GLU A 512 11.65 4.13 6.86
N GLN A 513 12.70 3.47 7.36
CA GLN A 513 12.87 2.01 7.30
C GLN A 513 12.16 1.25 8.42
N ALA A 514 11.73 1.95 9.48
CA ALA A 514 11.20 1.30 10.67
C ALA A 514 9.83 0.64 10.46
N TYR A 515 9.07 1.02 9.43
CA TYR A 515 7.66 0.65 9.15
C TYR A 515 6.68 0.69 10.35
N GLN A 516 7.14 1.11 11.53
CA GLN A 516 6.43 1.12 12.81
C GLN A 516 5.72 2.43 13.07
#